data_AF-A0A261KQK0-F1
#
_entry.id   AF-A0A261KQK0-F1
#
_cell.length_a   1.000
_cell.length_b   1.000
_cell.length_c   1.000
_cell.angle_alpha   90.00
_cell.angle_beta   90.00
_cell.angle_gamma   90.00
#
_symmetry.space_group_name_H-M   'P 1'
#
loop_
_entity.id
_entity.type
_entity.pdbx_description
1 polymer ?
#
loop_
_entity_poly.entity_id
_entity_poly.type
_entity_poly.pdbx_seq_one_letter_code
_entity_poly.pdbx_strand_id
1 'polypeptide(L)'
;MDQFLDWLGEVVRYFIEALVYALQKIWETLVVTALIAAFGYAATLYVIFYAGAVLGETIMEIWDPQYANSKPSKVFKLKQAPQSSPLPEYRSEAKILELENWN
;
A
#
# COMPACT_ATOMS: atom_id res chain seq x y z
N MET A 1 -36.46 28.43 -12.34
CA MET A 1 -35.16 28.85 -11.81
C MET A 1 -34.48 27.67 -11.12
N ASP A 2 -35.20 26.94 -10.27
CA ASP A 2 -34.71 25.76 -9.55
C ASP A 2 -34.17 24.65 -10.47
N GLN A 3 -34.90 24.32 -11.54
CA GLN A 3 -34.49 23.28 -12.49
C GLN A 3 -33.16 23.57 -13.22
N PHE A 4 -32.82 24.86 -13.39
CA PHE A 4 -31.54 25.27 -13.98
C PHE A 4 -30.39 25.17 -12.97
N LEU A 5 -30.66 25.49 -11.71
CA LEU A 5 -29.69 25.37 -10.61
C LEU A 5 -29.35 23.90 -10.33
N ASP A 6 -30.34 23.01 -10.36
CA ASP A 6 -30.14 21.57 -10.18
C ASP A 6 -29.30 20.97 -11.31
N TRP A 7 -29.61 21.31 -12.56
CA TRP A 7 -28.82 20.89 -13.72
C TRP A 7 -27.37 21.38 -13.64
N LEU A 8 -27.16 22.65 -13.27
CA LEU A 8 -25.81 23.21 -13.12
C LEU A 8 -25.03 22.48 -12.02
N GLY A 9 -25.67 22.14 -10.90
CA GLY A 9 -25.06 21.37 -9.81
C GLY A 9 -24.62 19.98 -10.27
N GLU A 10 -25.45 19.29 -11.05
CA GLU A 10 -25.15 17.95 -11.56
C GLU A 10 -24.01 17.95 -12.59
N VAL A 11 -23.98 18.94 -13.50
CA VAL A 11 -22.89 19.14 -14.47
C VAL A 11 -21.56 19.40 -13.76
N VAL A 12 -21.56 20.27 -12.74
CA VAL A 12 -20.35 20.58 -11.95
C VAL A 12 -19.89 19.34 -11.18
N ARG A 13 -20.80 18.56 -10.59
CA ARG A 13 -20.46 17.29 -9.93
C ARG A 13 -19.73 16.34 -10.87
N TYR A 14 -20.30 16.07 -12.05
CA TYR A 14 -19.69 15.18 -13.03
C TYR A 14 -18.33 15.68 -13.52
N PHE A 15 -18.17 17.00 -13.69
CA PHE A 15 -16.89 17.59 -14.04
C PHE A 15 -15.83 17.35 -12.95
N ILE A 16 -16.18 17.55 -11.68
CA ILE A 16 -15.26 17.32 -10.56
C ILE A 16 -14.90 15.84 -10.45
N GLU A 17 -15.87 14.93 -10.58
CA GLU A 17 -15.62 13.48 -10.55
C GLU A 17 -14.66 13.05 -11.68
N ALA A 18 -14.87 13.54 -12.90
CA ALA A 18 -13.99 13.28 -14.04
C ALA A 18 -12.58 13.86 -13.83
N LEU A 19 -12.48 15.05 -13.24
CA LEU A 19 -11.20 15.67 -12.91
C LEU A 19 -10.43 14.85 -11.87
N VAL A 20 -11.10 14.41 -10.80
CA VAL A 20 -10.50 13.56 -9.77
C VAL A 20 -10.03 12.24 -10.38
N TYR A 21 -10.83 11.61 -11.23
CA TYR A 21 -10.45 10.38 -11.93
C TYR A 21 -9.21 10.57 -12.81
N ALA A 22 -9.15 11.67 -13.58
CA ALA A 22 -8.00 11.99 -14.42
C ALA A 22 -6.73 12.23 -13.58
N LEU A 23 -6.85 12.94 -12.45
CA LEU A 23 -5.74 13.17 -11.53
C LEU A 23 -5.25 11.86 -10.89
N GLN A 24 -6.17 10.97 -10.49
CA GLN A 24 -5.80 9.64 -9.99
C GLN A 24 -5.05 8.82 -11.04
N LYS A 25 -5.49 8.85 -12.30
CA LYS A 25 -4.79 8.17 -13.39
C LYS A 25 -3.38 8.71 -13.61
N ILE A 26 -3.21 10.04 -13.58
CA ILE A 26 -1.88 10.67 -13.68
C ILE A 26 -1.00 10.27 -12.50
N TRP A 27 -1.55 10.27 -11.28
CA TRP A 27 -0.83 9.86 -10.08
C TRP A 27 -0.32 8.42 -10.18
N GLU A 28 -1.21 7.46 -10.47
CA GLU A 28 -0.85 6.05 -10.55
C GLU A 28 0.08 5.74 -11.74
N THR A 29 -0.12 6.40 -12.89
CA THR A 29 0.64 6.05 -14.10
C THR A 29 2.00 6.73 -14.15
N LEU A 30 2.07 8.01 -13.78
CA LEU A 30 3.28 8.81 -13.95
C LEU A 30 4.03 8.97 -12.63
N VAL A 31 3.33 9.40 -11.57
CA VAL A 31 4.00 9.71 -10.30
C VAL A 31 4.48 8.44 -9.61
N VAL A 32 3.60 7.44 -9.43
CA VAL A 32 3.98 6.16 -8.79
C VAL A 32 5.06 5.45 -9.60
N THR A 33 4.92 5.36 -10.92
CA THR A 33 5.95 4.75 -11.79
C THR A 33 7.30 5.48 -11.68
N ALA A 34 7.30 6.82 -11.70
CA ALA A 34 8.53 7.59 -11.54
C ALA A 34 9.16 7.40 -10.15
N LEU A 35 8.36 7.32 -9.09
CA LEU A 35 8.83 7.02 -7.74
C LEU A 35 9.42 5.61 -7.65
N ILE A 36 8.78 4.61 -8.25
CA ILE A 36 9.30 3.23 -8.33
C ILE A 36 10.61 3.21 -9.13
N ALA A 37 10.71 3.93 -10.25
CA ALA A 37 11.93 3.98 -11.03
C ALA A 37 13.07 4.70 -10.27
N ALA A 38 12.78 5.81 -9.60
CA ALA A 38 13.76 6.61 -8.88
C ALA A 38 14.22 5.97 -7.56
N PHE A 39 13.31 5.31 -6.84
CA PHE A 39 13.56 4.79 -5.48
C PHE A 39 13.48 3.27 -5.37
N GLY A 40 12.74 2.59 -6.27
CA GLY A 40 12.54 1.14 -6.24
C GLY A 40 13.48 0.33 -7.15
N TYR A 41 14.12 0.95 -8.16
CA TYR A 41 14.94 0.25 -9.16
C TYR A 41 16.26 -0.33 -8.60
N ALA A 42 16.71 0.12 -7.43
CA ALA A 42 17.98 -0.32 -6.84
C ALA A 42 17.85 -0.96 -5.45
N ALA A 43 16.65 -1.09 -4.89
CA ALA A 43 16.45 -1.64 -3.54
C ALA A 43 15.25 -2.59 -3.53
N THR A 44 15.38 -3.73 -4.22
CA THR A 44 14.41 -4.82 -4.08
C THR A 44 14.54 -5.42 -2.69
N LEU A 45 13.69 -4.98 -1.76
CA LEU A 45 13.55 -5.61 -0.46
C LEU A 45 12.57 -6.78 -0.57
N TYR A 46 12.97 -7.95 -0.10
CA TYR A 46 12.09 -9.10 0.03
C TYR A 46 11.37 -9.02 1.36
N VAL A 47 10.06 -9.25 1.33
CA VAL A 47 9.25 -9.47 2.53
C VAL A 47 8.87 -10.94 2.57
N ILE A 48 9.34 -11.66 3.59
CA ILE A 48 9.13 -13.09 3.77
C ILE A 48 8.28 -13.31 5.03
N PHE A 49 7.26 -14.16 4.93
CA PHE A 49 6.38 -14.49 6.05
C PHE A 49 6.60 -15.95 6.49
N TYR A 50 6.83 -16.15 7.78
CA TYR A 50 6.94 -17.46 8.41
C TYR A 50 5.83 -17.67 9.45
N ALA A 51 5.41 -18.92 9.64
CA ALA A 51 4.66 -19.30 10.83
C ALA A 51 5.59 -19.20 12.05
N GLY A 52 5.17 -18.49 13.10
CA GLY A 52 5.92 -18.39 14.35
C GLY A 52 5.90 -19.69 15.16
N ALA A 53 6.69 -19.74 16.23
CA ALA A 53 6.77 -20.90 17.11
C ALA A 53 5.50 -21.07 17.96
N VAL A 54 4.75 -19.99 18.15
CA VAL A 54 3.46 -19.98 18.86
C VAL A 54 2.31 -19.97 17.85
N LEU A 55 1.26 -20.75 18.13
CA LEU A 55 0.04 -20.77 17.31
C LEU A 55 -0.55 -19.36 17.19
N GLY A 56 -0.70 -18.87 15.96
CA GLY A 56 -1.21 -17.53 15.66
C GLY A 56 -0.11 -16.47 15.44
N GLU A 57 1.13 -16.75 15.82
CA GLU A 57 2.27 -15.86 15.55
C GLU A 57 2.67 -15.95 14.07
N THR A 58 2.96 -14.80 13.46
CA THR A 58 3.56 -14.71 12.11
C THR A 58 4.81 -13.87 12.18
N ILE A 59 5.90 -14.38 11.63
CA ILE A 59 7.17 -13.66 11.58
C ILE A 59 7.27 -13.03 10.19
N MET A 60 7.49 -11.72 10.15
CA MET A 60 7.76 -10.98 8.91
C MET A 60 9.24 -10.60 8.88
N GLU A 61 9.95 -11.03 7.85
CA GLU A 61 11.33 -10.67 7.61
C GLU A 61 11.44 -9.74 6.41
N ILE A 62 12.12 -8.61 6.60
CA ILE A 62 12.53 -7.72 5.52
C ILE A 62 14.00 -7.98 5.25
N TRP A 63 14.29 -8.54 4.08
CA TRP A 63 15.63 -8.91 3.64
C TRP A 63 16.06 -8.08 2.44
N ASP A 64 17.31 -7.62 2.47
CA ASP A 64 17.95 -6.90 1.37
C ASP A 64 18.98 -7.82 0.69
N PRO A 65 18.75 -8.23 -0.57
CA PRO A 65 19.62 -9.15 -1.28
C PRO A 65 20.98 -8.53 -1.60
N GLN A 66 21.09 -7.21 -1.70
CA GLN A 66 22.36 -6.54 -2.02
C GLN A 66 23.36 -6.64 -0.87
N TYR A 67 22.88 -6.86 0.36
CA TYR A 67 23.70 -6.93 1.57
C TYR A 67 23.57 -8.27 2.29
N ALA A 68 23.27 -9.36 1.55
CA ALA A 68 23.00 -10.68 2.10
C ALA A 68 24.07 -11.18 3.10
N ASN A 69 25.34 -10.80 2.89
CA ASN A 69 26.47 -11.23 3.72
C ASN A 69 26.97 -10.15 4.71
N SER A 70 26.42 -8.94 4.68
CA SER A 70 26.95 -7.79 5.42
C SER A 70 25.94 -7.09 6.30
N LYS A 71 24.65 -7.33 6.09
CA LYS A 71 23.56 -6.74 6.89
C LYS A 71 22.55 -7.83 7.26
N PRO A 72 22.29 -8.05 8.56
CA PRO A 72 21.21 -8.95 8.96
C PRO A 72 19.86 -8.39 8.50
N SER A 73 18.95 -9.29 8.18
CA SER A 73 17.56 -8.94 7.89
C SER A 73 16.86 -8.34 9.12
N LYS A 74 15.83 -7.54 8.88
CA LYS A 74 14.98 -7.01 9.96
C LYS A 74 13.80 -7.95 10.14
N VAL A 75 13.71 -8.56 11.31
CA VAL A 75 12.66 -9.54 11.64
C VAL A 75 11.68 -8.92 12.62
N PHE A 76 10.39 -9.03 12.30
CA PHE A 76 9.28 -8.53 13.09
C PHE A 76 8.37 -9.71 13.47
N LYS A 77 7.83 -9.66 14.68
CA LYS A 77 6.79 -10.58 15.13
C LYS A 77 5.45 -9.90 14.98
N LEU A 78 4.55 -10.52 14.25
CA LEU A 78 3.15 -10.14 14.11
C LEU A 78 2.35 -11.10 14.99
N LYS A 79 1.54 -10.56 15.90
CA LYS A 79 0.67 -11.37 16.79
C LYS A 79 -0.39 -12.17 16.03
N GLN A 80 -0.69 -11.79 14.79
CA GLN A 80 -1.58 -12.48 13.87
C GLN A 80 -1.00 -12.39 12.45
N ALA A 81 -1.02 -13.50 11.71
CA ALA A 81 -0.92 -13.46 10.23
C ALA A 81 -1.93 -12.45 9.69
N PRO A 82 -1.69 -11.78 8.54
CA PRO A 82 -2.76 -11.04 7.87
C PRO A 82 -3.91 -12.02 7.61
N GLN A 83 -4.96 -11.95 8.45
CA GLN A 83 -6.08 -12.90 8.44
C GLN A 83 -6.95 -12.76 7.18
N SER A 84 -6.78 -11.66 6.44
CA SER A 84 -7.43 -11.42 5.16
C SER A 84 -6.59 -12.02 4.05
N SER A 85 -6.87 -13.29 3.74
CA SER A 85 -6.57 -13.90 2.45
C SER A 85 -7.87 -13.99 1.64
N PRO A 86 -7.93 -13.47 0.40
CA PRO A 86 -6.85 -12.76 -0.29
C PRO A 86 -6.57 -11.39 0.34
N LEU A 87 -5.36 -10.87 0.07
CA LEU A 87 -4.98 -9.53 0.48
C LEU A 87 -5.95 -8.50 -0.14
N PRO A 88 -6.26 -7.40 0.57
CA PRO A 88 -7.17 -6.38 0.07
C PRO A 88 -6.70 -5.82 -1.28
N GLU A 89 -7.63 -5.71 -2.24
CA GLU A 89 -7.37 -5.19 -3.57
C GLU A 89 -7.38 -3.65 -3.60
N TYR A 90 -8.10 -3.02 -2.66
CA TYR A 90 -8.28 -1.58 -2.61
C TYR A 90 -7.67 -0.96 -1.35
N ARG A 91 -7.09 0.25 -1.50
CA ARG A 91 -6.46 0.99 -0.39
C ARG A 91 -7.42 1.31 0.75
N SER A 92 -8.71 1.47 0.48
CA SER A 92 -9.75 1.66 1.49
C SER A 92 -9.95 0.45 2.40
N GLU A 93 -9.49 -0.73 1.97
CA GLU A 93 -9.57 -1.99 2.71
C GLU A 93 -8.27 -2.27 3.48
N ALA A 94 -7.27 -1.40 3.36
CA ALA A 94 -6.01 -1.52 4.07
C ALA A 94 -6.22 -1.34 5.57
N LYS A 95 -5.76 -2.31 6.35
CA LYS A 95 -5.70 -2.23 7.81
C LYS A 95 -4.32 -1.75 8.24
N ILE A 96 -4.28 -0.74 9.09
CA ILE A 96 -3.04 -0.32 9.75
C ILE A 96 -2.70 -1.41 10.77
N LEU A 97 -1.56 -2.07 10.57
CA LEU A 97 -1.02 -3.04 11.53
C LEU A 97 -0.04 -2.33 12.45
N GLU A 98 -0.22 -2.50 13.76
CA GLU A 98 0.72 -2.00 14.75
C GLU A 98 1.89 -2.98 14.89
N LEU A 99 3.11 -2.48 14.65
CA LEU A 99 4.35 -3.23 14.82
C LEU A 99 4.85 -3.04 16.26
N GLU A 100 4.55 -4.00 17.13
CA GLU A 100 4.86 -3.89 18.58
C GLU A 100 6.36 -3.81 18.90
N ASN A 101 7.25 -4.14 17.96
CA ASN A 101 8.71 -4.15 18.15
C ASN A 101 9.44 -3.01 17.40
N TRP A 102 8.74 -1.91 17.09
CA TRP A 102 9.39 -0.71 16.54
C TRP A 102 9.95 0.15 17.68
N ASN A 103 11.24 -0.05 18.01
CA ASN A 103 12.04 0.88 18.81
C ASN A 103 13.06 1.59 17.90
#